data_AF-A0A4Q3LH96-F1
#
_entry.id   AF-A0A4Q3LH96-F1
#
_cell.length_a   1.000
_cell.length_b   1.000
_cell.length_c   1.000
_cell.angle_alpha   90.00
_cell.angle_beta   90.00
_cell.angle_gamma   90.00
#
_symmetry.space_group_name_H-M   'P 1'
#
loop_
_entity.id
_entity.type
_entity.pdbx_description
1 polymer ?
#
loop_
_entity_poly.entity_id
_entity_poly.type
_entity_poly.pdbx_seq_one_letter_code
_entity_poly.pdbx_strand_id
1 'polypeptide(L)' 'MSSFEYTRSGGRRLTYQIRVDGRGCFSVLLDGKHLMSGRDRLAAGGRTAGPNKRKVAGAVNQAQREIESLAQMDEA' A
#
# COMPACT_ATOMS: atom_id res chain seq x y z
N MET A 1 2.62 9.36 10.44
CA MET A 1 1.88 8.64 9.39
C MET A 1 2.40 9.15 8.06
N SER A 2 2.78 8.27 7.14
CA SER A 2 3.40 8.64 5.86
C SER A 2 2.41 8.45 4.72
N SER A 3 2.43 9.34 3.73
CA SER A 3 1.58 9.25 2.54
C SER A 3 2.47 9.20 1.30
N PHE A 4 2.12 8.33 0.36
CA PHE A 4 2.84 8.12 -0.89
C PHE A 4 1.85 8.13 -2.04
N GLU A 5 2.25 8.69 -3.16
CA GLU A 5 1.47 8.63 -4.39
C GLU A 5 2.06 7.55 -5.29
N TYR A 6 1.18 6.75 -5.87
CA TYR A 6 1.56 5.71 -6.80
C TYR A 6 0.68 5.81 -8.04
N THR A 7 1.31 6.05 -9.18
CA THR A 7 0.63 6.03 -10.47
C THR A 7 1.02 4.73 -11.18
N ARG A 8 0.02 3.90 -11.47
CA ARG A 8 0.19 2.65 -12.22
C ARG A 8 0.79 2.91 -13.60
N SER A 9 1.65 2.01 -14.07
CA SER A 9 2.27 2.11 -15.39
C SER A 9 1.47 1.40 -16.50
N GLY A 10 0.62 0.43 -16.17
CA GLY A 10 -0.23 -0.31 -17.12
C GLY A 10 -1.69 0.18 -17.16
N GLY A 11 -2.34 0.14 -18.33
CA GLY A 11 -3.75 0.50 -18.55
C GLY A 11 -4.17 1.94 -18.18
N ARG A 12 -5.37 2.14 -17.63
CA ARG A 12 -5.93 3.47 -17.29
C ARG A 12 -5.12 4.15 -16.19
N ARG A 13 -4.52 5.30 -16.50
CA ARG A 13 -3.61 6.02 -15.59
C ARG A 13 -4.35 6.59 -14.39
N LEU A 14 -4.36 5.84 -13.29
CA LEU A 14 -4.96 6.21 -12.01
C LEU A 14 -3.86 6.50 -10.98
N THR A 15 -4.04 7.57 -10.21
CA THR A 15 -3.13 7.96 -9.13
C THR A 15 -3.72 7.53 -7.80
N TYR A 16 -3.07 6.55 -7.18
CA TYR A 16 -3.45 6.00 -5.90
C TYR A 16 -2.67 6.70 -4.79
N GLN A 17 -3.33 6.95 -3.67
CA GLN A 17 -2.72 7.43 -2.44
C GLN A 17 -2.55 6.26 -1.47
N ILE A 18 -1.31 5.93 -1.14
CA ILE A 18 -0.95 4.90 -0.18
C ILE A 18 -0.58 5.59 1.14
N ARG A 19 -1.41 5.41 2.15
CA ARG A 19 -1.15 5.88 3.52
C ARG A 19 -0.58 4.73 4.34
N VAL A 20 0.52 4.95 5.04
CA VAL A 20 1.19 3.93 5.83
C VAL A 20 1.48 4.45 7.23
N ASP A 21 1.20 3.64 8.24
CA ASP A 21 1.55 3.94 9.62
C ASP A 21 2.95 3.41 9.99
N GLY A 22 3.47 3.83 11.14
CA GLY A 22 4.77 3.35 11.61
C GLY A 22 4.81 1.84 11.91
N ARG A 23 3.64 1.20 12.07
CA ARG A 23 3.50 -0.22 12.42
C ARG A 23 3.48 -1.13 11.18
N GLY A 24 3.48 -0.55 9.98
CA GLY A 24 3.43 -1.28 8.71
C GLY A 24 2.00 -1.64 8.27
N CYS A 25 0.99 -0.97 8.81
CA CYS A 25 -0.37 -0.99 8.27
C CYS A 25 -0.45 0.04 7.14
N PHE A 26 -1.15 -0.30 6.06
CA PHE A 26 -1.36 0.59 4.93
C PHE A 26 -2.85 0.67 4.55
N SER A 27 -3.20 1.79 3.92
CA SER A 27 -4.50 2.03 3.29
C SER A 27 -4.26 2.63 1.91
N VAL A 28 -5.00 2.16 0.92
CA VAL A 28 -4.97 2.66 -0.45
C VAL A 28 -6.25 3.43 -0.72
N LEU A 29 -6.11 4.63 -1.25
CA LEU A 29 -7.20 5.48 -1.69
C LEU A 29 -7.03 5.79 -3.18
N LEU A 30 -8.14 6.00 -3.87
CA LEU A 30 -8.18 6.51 -5.23
C LEU A 30 -9.16 7.67 -5.26
N ASP A 31 -8.72 8.85 -5.73
CA ASP A 31 -9.51 10.09 -5.73
C ASP A 31 -10.17 10.39 -4.36
N GLY A 32 -9.44 10.12 -3.27
CA GLY A 32 -9.91 10.32 -1.89
C GLY A 32 -10.87 9.23 -1.37
N LYS A 33 -11.30 8.27 -2.21
CA LYS A 33 -12.12 7.13 -1.81
C LYS A 33 -11.24 5.97 -1.33
N HIS A 34 -11.54 5.43 -0.16
CA HIS A 34 -10.86 4.24 0.35
C HIS A 34 -11.17 3.02 -0.52
N LEU A 35 -10.13 2.35 -1.02
CA LEU A 35 -10.25 1.13 -1.79
C LEU A 35 -9.99 -0.10 -0.94
N MET A 36 -8.86 -0.11 -0.23
CA MET A 36 -8.43 -1.25 0.57
C MET A 36 -7.50 -0.84 1.70
N SER A 37 -7.36 -1.74 2.66
CA SER A 37 -6.39 -1.62 3.75
C SER A 37 -5.76 -2.97 4.02
N GLY A 38 -4.48 -2.96 4.37
CA GLY A 38 -3.74 -4.17 4.66
C GLY A 38 -2.62 -3.90 5.66
N ARG A 39 -1.82 -4.94 5.88
CA ARG A 39 -0.63 -4.88 6.72
C ARG A 39 0.45 -5.72 6.09
N ASP A 40 1.68 -5.22 6.12
CA ASP A 40 2.83 -6.02 5.72
C ASP A 40 2.95 -7.26 6.64
N ARG A 41 2.78 -8.45 6.05
CA ARG A 41 2.88 -9.73 6.77
C ARG A 41 4.31 -9.99 7.25
N LEU A 42 5.33 -9.48 6.56
CA LEU A 42 6.73 -9.57 7.01
C LEU A 42 6.97 -8.71 8.24
N ALA A 43 6.26 -7.58 8.38
CA ALA A 43 6.27 -6.76 9.58
C ALA A 43 5.55 -7.40 10.78
N ALA A 44 4.74 -8.45 10.57
CA ALA A 44 4.00 -9.15 11.63
C ALA A 44 4.87 -10.15 12.42
N GLY A 45 5.94 -10.69 11.81
CA GLY A 45 6.85 -11.66 12.47
C GLY A 45 7.95 -11.03 13.34
N GLY A 46 8.26 -9.74 13.13
CA GLY A 46 9.29 -9.04 13.88
C GLY A 46 8.75 -8.38 15.14
N ARG A 47 9.02 -9.00 16.31
CA ARG A 47 8.67 -8.57 17.68
C ARG A 47 9.31 -7.23 18.12
N THR A 48 9.77 -6.40 17.18
CA THR A 48 10.26 -5.04 17.45
C THR A 48 9.06 -4.08 17.48
N ALA A 49 8.66 -3.67 18.69
CA ALA A 49 7.46 -2.88 18.99
C ALA A 49 7.50 -1.41 18.52
N GLY A 50 8.50 -1.01 17.74
CA GLY A 50 8.72 0.37 17.33
C GLY A 50 8.37 0.66 15.87
N PRO A 51 8.06 1.93 15.55
CA PRO A 51 7.96 2.37 14.17
C PRO A 51 9.29 2.18 13.45
N ASN A 52 9.29 1.47 12.32
CA ASN A 52 10.50 1.13 11.58
C ASN A 52 10.34 1.50 10.10
N LYS A 53 11.30 2.26 9.55
CA LYS A 53 11.34 2.64 8.14
C LYS A 53 11.24 1.42 7.20
N ARG A 54 11.76 0.26 7.60
CA ARG A 54 11.63 -1.00 6.85
C ARG A 54 10.19 -1.51 6.80
N LYS A 55 9.43 -1.37 7.89
CA LYS A 55 8.00 -1.76 7.94
C LYS A 55 7.16 -0.84 7.06
N VAL A 56 7.48 0.46 7.05
CA VAL A 56 6.84 1.42 6.15
C VAL A 56 7.11 1.06 4.70
N ALA A 57 8.38 0.83 4.33
CA ALA A 57 8.75 0.44 2.96
C ALA A 57 8.10 -0.89 2.53
N GLY A 58 8.06 -1.89 3.41
CA GLY A 58 7.40 -3.17 3.16
C GLY A 58 5.89 -3.01 2.90
N ALA A 59 5.23 -2.19 3.72
CA ALA A 59 3.80 -1.89 3.55
C ALA A 59 3.51 -1.09 2.27
N VAL A 60 4.37 -0.16 1.87
CA VAL A 60 4.26 0.53 0.57
C VAL A 60 4.39 -0.46 -0.59
N ASN A 61 5.41 -1.33 -0.55
CA ASN A 61 5.61 -2.35 -1.60
C ASN A 61 4.43 -3.33 -1.68
N GLN A 62 3.87 -3.75 -0.54
CA GLN A 62 2.69 -4.61 -0.50
C GLN A 62 1.48 -3.90 -1.11
N ALA A 63 1.24 -2.64 -0.74
CA ALA A 63 0.16 -1.83 -1.30
C ALA A 63 0.27 -1.68 -2.83
N GLN A 64 1.48 -1.42 -3.36
CA GLN A 64 1.71 -1.34 -4.81
C GLN A 64 1.37 -2.65 -5.52
N ARG A 65 1.77 -3.80 -4.97
CA ARG A 65 1.43 -5.11 -5.53
C ARG A 65 -0.07 -5.38 -5.54
N GLU A 66 -0.78 -4.98 -4.48
CA GLU A 66 -2.24 -5.14 -4.42
C GLU A 66 -2.97 -4.22 -5.40
N ILE A 67 -2.47 -2.99 -5.61
CA ILE A 67 -2.98 -2.09 -6.65
C ILE A 67 -2.83 -2.72 -8.04
N GLU A 68 -1.65 -3.25 -8.37
CA GLU A 68 -1.40 -3.91 -9.66
C GLU A 68 -2.27 -5.16 -9.82
N SER A 69 -2.46 -5.96 -8.76
CA SER A 69 -3.33 -7.13 -8.78
C SER A 69 -4.80 -6.77 -8.99
N LEU A 70 -5.31 -5.69 -8.39
CA LEU A 70 -6.67 -5.23 -8.63
C LEU A 70 -6.86 -4.80 -10.08
N ALA A 71 -5.88 -4.09 -10.66
CA ALA A 71 -5.96 -3.63 -12.03
C ALA A 71 -6.07 -4.80 -13.03
N GLN A 72 -5.41 -5.93 -12.74
CA GLN A 72 -5.52 -7.14 -13.56
C GLN A 72 -6.92 -7.79 -13.49
N MET A 73 -7.68 -7.60 -12.41
CA MET A 73 -9.03 -8.15 -12.28
C MET A 73 -10.10 -7.31 -13.00
N ASP A 74 -9.91 -5.98 -13.07
CA ASP A 74 -10.83 -5.06 -13.76
C ASP A 74 -10.63 -5.02 -15.30
N GLU A 75 -9.54 -5.59 -15.81
CA GLU A 75 -9.21 -5.62 -17.26
C GLU A 75 -9.60 -6.94 -17.98
N ALA A 76 -10.30 -7.86 -17.30
CA ALA A 76 -10.80 -9.14 -17.86
C ALA A 76 -12.31 -9.12 -18.12
#